data_AF-A0A5U0HFD9-F1
#
_entry.id   AF-A0A5U0HFD9-F1
#
_cell.length_a   1.000
_cell.length_b   1.000
_cell.length_c   1.000
_cell.angle_alpha   90.00
_cell.angle_beta   90.00
_cell.angle_gamma   90.00
#
_symmetry.space_group_name_H-M   'P 1'
#
loop_
_entity.id
_entity.type
_entity.pdbx_description
1 polymer ?
#
loop_
_entity_poly.entity_id
_entity_poly.type
_entity_poly.pdbx_seq_one_letter_code
_entity_poly.pdbx_strand_id
1 'polypeptide(L)'
;MNNAMKLLAIAVLSAAGMSAASAATQGTLTITGNVVDQTCEVAAAQLTRTVDLGNITQGTIKAAAQNASVANQPLVFAVTGCPASA
;
A
#
# COMPACT_ATOMS: atom_id res chain seq x y z
N MET A 1 -15.09 -49.01 -65.42
CA MET A 1 -15.23 -48.16 -64.21
C MET A 1 -14.48 -46.86 -64.49
N ASN A 2 -15.20 -45.74 -64.60
CA ASN A 2 -14.70 -44.52 -65.24
C ASN A 2 -13.86 -43.67 -64.28
N ASN A 3 -12.59 -43.39 -64.63
CA ASN A 3 -11.59 -42.69 -63.79
C ASN A 3 -11.99 -41.25 -63.38
N ALA A 4 -12.99 -40.66 -64.04
CA ALA A 4 -13.46 -39.30 -63.76
C ALA A 4 -14.17 -39.16 -62.40
N MET A 5 -14.76 -40.24 -61.86
CA MET A 5 -15.53 -40.19 -60.60
C MET A 5 -14.62 -40.08 -59.35
N LYS A 6 -13.37 -40.53 -59.43
CA LYS A 6 -12.42 -40.53 -58.30
C LYS A 6 -11.75 -39.16 -58.07
N LEU A 7 -11.64 -38.34 -59.12
CA LEU A 7 -10.93 -37.05 -59.05
C LEU A 7 -11.77 -35.92 -58.43
N LEU A 8 -13.10 -36.00 -58.52
CA LEU A 8 -13.99 -34.97 -57.95
C LEU A 8 -14.18 -35.08 -56.43
N ALA A 9 -13.97 -36.25 -55.84
CA ALA A 9 -14.10 -36.44 -54.39
C ALA A 9 -12.91 -35.86 -53.59
N ILE A 10 -11.78 -35.57 -54.26
CA ILE A 10 -10.53 -35.15 -53.59
C ILE A 10 -10.42 -33.61 -53.52
N ALA A 11 -11.15 -32.87 -54.37
CA ALA A 11 -11.05 -31.41 -54.43
C ALA A 11 -11.89 -30.65 -53.39
N VAL A 12 -12.81 -31.33 -52.69
CA VAL A 12 -13.73 -30.67 -51.73
C VAL A 12 -13.15 -30.58 -50.31
N LEU A 13 -12.02 -31.24 -50.04
CA LEU A 13 -11.42 -31.25 -48.69
C LEU A 13 -10.37 -30.15 -48.46
N SER A 14 -9.94 -29.39 -49.47
CA SER A 14 -8.80 -28.47 -49.35
C SER A 14 -9.16 -27.01 -49.01
N ALA A 15 -10.43 -26.67 -48.79
CA ALA A 15 -10.85 -25.30 -48.49
C ALA A 15 -11.13 -25.01 -47.00
N ALA A 16 -11.01 -25.98 -46.11
CA ALA A 16 -11.13 -25.76 -44.66
C ALA A 16 -9.75 -25.54 -44.04
N GLY A 17 -9.17 -24.35 -44.20
CA GLY A 17 -7.83 -24.15 -43.65
C GLY A 17 -7.33 -22.73 -43.53
N MET A 18 -8.16 -21.69 -43.64
CA MET A 18 -7.67 -20.32 -43.52
C MET A 18 -8.72 -19.41 -42.90
N SER A 19 -8.78 -19.37 -41.58
CA SER A 19 -9.32 -18.21 -40.86
C SER A 19 -8.69 -18.13 -39.48
N ALA A 20 -7.75 -17.18 -39.38
CA ALA A 20 -7.23 -16.53 -38.18
C ALA A 20 -6.91 -17.45 -36.99
N ALA A 21 -5.70 -17.99 -36.97
CA ALA A 21 -5.01 -18.10 -35.70
C ALA A 21 -4.90 -16.68 -35.13
N SER A 22 -5.79 -16.33 -34.19
CA SER A 22 -5.52 -15.19 -33.32
C SER A 22 -4.23 -15.56 -32.59
N ALA A 23 -3.14 -14.91 -32.97
CA ALA A 23 -1.91 -15.00 -32.22
C ALA A 23 -2.20 -14.36 -30.87
N ALA A 24 -2.71 -15.16 -29.92
CA ALA A 24 -2.70 -14.83 -28.52
C ALA A 24 -1.22 -14.72 -28.16
N THR A 25 -0.67 -13.51 -28.31
CA THR A 25 0.70 -13.23 -27.89
C THR A 25 0.65 -13.27 -26.37
N GLN A 26 0.93 -14.44 -25.83
CA GLN A 26 1.02 -14.65 -24.40
C GLN A 26 2.31 -14.01 -23.93
N GLY A 27 2.19 -12.80 -23.38
CA GLY A 27 3.25 -12.14 -22.63
C GLY A 27 3.07 -12.41 -21.14
N THR A 28 4.17 -12.54 -20.41
CA THR A 28 4.16 -12.57 -18.95
C THR A 28 4.28 -11.15 -18.42
N LEU A 29 3.27 -10.69 -17.67
CA LEU A 29 3.34 -9.45 -16.89
C LEU A 29 3.69 -9.81 -15.45
N THR A 30 4.95 -9.63 -15.09
CA THR A 30 5.38 -9.78 -13.70
C THR A 30 5.18 -8.44 -13.00
N ILE A 31 4.16 -8.35 -12.16
CA ILE A 31 3.94 -7.22 -11.26
C ILE A 31 4.61 -7.56 -9.94
N THR A 32 5.68 -6.84 -9.61
CA THR A 32 6.32 -6.89 -8.29
C THR A 32 5.98 -5.60 -7.56
N GLY A 33 5.03 -5.67 -6.64
CA GLY A 33 4.68 -4.58 -5.74
C GLY A 33 5.00 -4.98 -4.30
N ASN A 34 5.63 -4.08 -3.55
CA ASN A 34 5.84 -4.25 -2.12
C ASN A 34 4.72 -3.52 -1.37
N VAL A 35 3.91 -4.25 -0.60
CA VAL A 35 2.91 -3.65 0.30
C VAL A 35 3.56 -3.46 1.65
N VAL A 36 3.91 -2.22 1.98
CA VAL A 36 4.45 -1.85 3.30
C VAL A 36 3.31 -1.41 4.21
N ASP A 37 2.86 -2.31 5.08
CA ASP A 37 2.05 -1.97 6.25
C ASP A 37 2.98 -1.70 7.43
N GLN A 38 3.69 -0.57 7.38
CA GLN A 38 4.64 -0.18 8.42
C GLN A 38 4.16 1.10 9.10
N THR A 39 3.98 1.04 10.41
CA THR A 39 3.65 2.20 11.26
C THR A 39 4.92 2.73 11.92
N CYS A 40 4.87 3.98 12.40
CA CYS A 40 5.89 4.49 13.28
C CYS A 40 5.79 3.83 14.66
N GLU A 41 6.92 3.47 15.26
CA GLU A 41 7.00 3.00 16.65
C GLU A 41 7.47 4.13 17.57
N VAL A 42 6.80 4.29 18.72
CA VAL A 42 7.30 5.12 19.82
C VAL A 42 8.20 4.25 20.69
N ALA A 43 9.41 4.73 21.01
CA ALA A 43 10.34 3.98 21.83
C ALA A 43 9.71 3.60 23.19
N ALA A 44 9.83 2.33 23.61
CA ALA A 44 9.20 1.81 24.83
C ALA A 44 9.53 2.63 26.08
N ALA A 45 10.74 3.18 26.16
CA ALA A 45 11.15 4.05 27.25
C ALA A 45 10.28 5.33 27.34
N GLN A 46 9.73 5.82 26.24
CA GLN A 46 8.90 7.02 26.19
C GLN A 46 7.42 6.75 26.52
N LEU A 47 6.99 5.49 26.58
CA LEU A 47 5.59 5.13 26.90
C LEU A 47 5.25 5.41 28.37
N THR A 48 6.25 5.37 29.25
CA THR A 48 6.09 5.69 30.68
C THR A 48 7.04 6.80 31.07
N ARG A 49 6.51 8.02 31.15
CA ARG A 49 7.26 9.23 31.51
C ARG A 49 6.54 9.99 32.61
N THR A 50 7.30 10.49 33.57
CA THR A 50 6.84 11.49 34.53
C THR A 50 7.15 12.87 33.94
N VAL A 51 6.14 13.72 33.86
CA VAL A 51 6.32 15.13 33.49
C VAL A 51 6.33 15.94 34.78
N ASP A 52 7.45 16.61 35.03
CA ASP A 52 7.56 17.55 36.14
C ASP A 52 7.07 18.93 35.69
N LEU A 53 5.97 19.39 36.27
CA LEU A 53 5.41 20.72 36.04
C LEU A 53 6.07 21.81 36.91
N GLY A 54 7.04 21.42 37.74
CA GLY A 54 7.71 22.29 38.69
C GLY A 54 6.83 22.62 39.89
N ASN A 55 7.30 23.59 40.69
CA ASN A 55 6.60 24.04 41.88
C ASN A 55 5.56 25.12 41.54
N ILE A 56 4.28 24.77 41.60
CA ILE A 56 3.17 25.70 41.39
C ILE A 56 2.66 26.17 42.75
N THR A 57 2.81 27.46 43.04
CA THR A 57 2.36 28.02 44.33
C THR A 57 0.87 28.38 44.30
N GLN A 58 0.22 28.37 45.47
CA GLN A 58 -1.16 28.85 45.59
C GLN A 58 -1.33 30.30 45.15
N GLY A 59 -0.31 31.15 45.38
CA GLY A 59 -0.33 32.54 44.93
C GLY A 59 -0.41 32.65 43.41
N THR A 60 0.32 31.80 42.69
CA THR A 60 0.32 31.73 41.22
C THR A 60 -1.07 31.33 40.69
N ILE A 61 -1.74 30.38 41.34
CA ILE A 61 -3.08 29.94 40.95
C ILE A 61 -4.11 31.05 41.16
N LYS A 62 -4.04 31.75 42.31
CA LYS A 62 -4.98 32.83 42.65
C LYS A 62 -4.83 34.06 41.76
N ALA A 63 -3.64 34.31 41.23
CA ALA A 63 -3.36 35.42 40.33
C ALA A 63 -3.74 35.15 38.86
N ALA A 64 -3.96 33.88 38.50
CA ALA A 64 -4.31 33.50 37.14
C ALA A 64 -5.73 33.96 36.78
N ALA A 65 -5.91 34.43 35.54
CA ALA A 65 -7.23 34.69 35.00
C ALA A 65 -8.04 33.37 34.90
N GLN A 66 -9.36 33.45 34.88
CA GLN A 66 -10.20 32.27 34.66
C GLN A 66 -9.79 31.57 33.36
N ASN A 67 -9.57 30.25 33.44
CA ASN A 67 -9.10 29.38 32.35
C ASN A 67 -7.68 29.66 31.82
N ALA A 68 -6.88 30.49 32.51
CA ALA A 68 -5.48 30.67 32.16
C ALA A 68 -4.64 29.46 32.62
N SER A 69 -3.68 29.06 31.79
CA SER A 69 -2.70 28.05 32.16
C SER A 69 -1.66 28.63 33.10
N VAL A 70 -1.36 27.93 34.20
CA VAL A 70 -0.35 28.34 35.20
C VAL A 70 1.00 27.66 35.03
N ALA A 71 1.03 26.56 34.28
CA ALA A 71 2.23 25.82 33.90
C ALA A 71 1.95 25.03 32.62
N ASN A 72 2.97 24.87 31.79
CA ASN A 72 2.90 24.03 30.60
C ASN A 72 4.23 23.31 30.41
N GLN A 73 4.18 22.03 30.08
CA GLN A 73 5.36 21.28 29.67
C GLN A 73 5.08 20.46 28.43
N PRO A 74 5.98 20.51 27.43
CA PRO A 74 5.79 19.77 26.20
C PRO A 74 6.01 18.27 26.45
N LEU A 75 5.11 17.46 25.91
CA LEU A 75 5.28 16.01 25.82
C LEU A 75 5.70 15.67 24.39
N VAL A 76 6.98 15.34 24.21
CA VAL A 76 7.56 15.06 22.88
C VAL A 76 7.92 13.59 22.77
N PHE A 77 7.46 12.94 21.71
CA PHE A 77 7.76 11.55 21.41
C PHE A 77 8.71 11.46 20.24
N ALA A 78 9.73 10.62 20.38
CA ALA A 78 10.57 10.25 19.25
C ALA A 78 9.94 9.01 18.62
N VAL A 79 9.77 9.06 17.31
CA VAL A 79 9.25 7.94 16.53
C VAL A 79 10.34 7.36 15.65
N THR A 80 10.40 6.04 15.58
CA THR A 80 11.36 5.28 14.77
C THR A 80 10.63 4.27 13.91
N GLY A 81 11.32 3.69 12.92
CA GLY A 81 10.72 2.71 12.02
C GLY A 81 9.61 3.29 11.13
N CYS A 82 9.49 4.62 11.09
CA CYS A 82 8.53 5.27 10.22
C CYS A 82 8.83 4.93 8.75
N PRO A 83 7.82 4.55 7.96
CA PRO A 83 8.03 4.35 6.54
C PRO A 83 8.57 5.64 5.93
N ALA A 84 9.62 5.52 5.11
CA ALA A 84 10.02 6.60 4.22
C ALA A 84 8.78 6.92 3.37
N SER A 85 8.25 8.13 3.53
CA SER A 85 6.96 8.52 2.98
C SER A 85 6.82 8.08 1.52
N ALA A 86 5.65 7.55 1.17
CA ALA A 86 5.27 7.28 -0.22
C ALA A 86 5.23 8.58 -1.03
#